data_AF-A0A9W4N5Y6-F1
#
_entry.id   AF-A0A9W4N5Y6-F1
#
_cell.length_a   1.000
_cell.length_b   1.000
_cell.length_c   1.000
_cell.angle_alpha   90.00
_cell.angle_beta   90.00
_cell.angle_gamma   90.00
#
_symmetry.space_group_name_H-M   'P 1'
#
loop_
_entity.id
_entity.type
_entity.pdbx_description
1 polymer ?
#
loop_
_entity_poly.entity_id
_entity_poly.type
_entity_poly.pdbx_seq_one_letter_code
_entity_poly.pdbx_strand_id
1 'polypeptide(L)'
;MPKVSLEKVHKQISKKRGVLNIMHENSRDAHRLRKAGARVDRLSRHNHTVNRARQPYMDRIEYIHEAVQEHTEALTTEQMTEFVAQYIDRDTEEIQQLQSERRKGRPPSKREEALKERVQTEDREFTTGLWMPDLSDQYALTGMKNWNGHWSGLSAIKFIRFTKDGEKLASTFPPKSMPPSPPTLLSLPPASSRPPPLKVRYIYPKRTYPCTSDPRHCGYSIWTLADLSISSTGDVELLAKLEDELKHEKSSDIPEFKEQQEVIQEIIKANEWQVKDVEGEQEVVLSKKFGNEKISVSFTVADIQNISEQEDFDEASLSDDMGYQNKDGQEEGELPEPSFPARVNVTIEKPTNGAVLIQAVVQDGVFAIEEVSHFAKADLAAAQTAEKDWTRQSLYAGPPFENLDEDLQSLWERYIEDRGINAELATMIPDYISVKEQKEYLRWLENVKNFVGA
;
A
#
# COMPACT_ATOMS: atom_id res chain seq x y z
N MET A 1 -1.98 7.03 -21.19
CA MET A 1 -3.44 6.90 -20.98
C MET A 1 -3.83 5.44 -21.14
N PRO A 2 -4.25 4.73 -20.06
CA PRO A 2 -4.63 3.33 -20.19
C PRO A 2 -5.88 3.20 -21.08
N LYS A 3 -5.87 2.22 -21.99
CA LYS A 3 -6.78 2.13 -23.15
C LYS A 3 -8.22 1.72 -22.83
N VAL A 4 -8.57 1.44 -21.57
CA VAL A 4 -9.91 0.99 -21.19
C VAL A 4 -10.59 2.05 -20.31
N SER A 5 -11.33 2.98 -20.94
CA SER A 5 -12.22 3.90 -20.23
C SER A 5 -13.56 3.23 -19.95
N LEU A 6 -14.21 3.60 -18.84
CA LEU A 6 -15.56 3.12 -18.50
C LEU A 6 -16.53 3.27 -19.68
N GLU A 7 -16.44 4.38 -20.41
CA GLU A 7 -17.22 4.63 -21.62
C GLU A 7 -17.01 3.59 -22.73
N LYS A 8 -15.77 3.09 -22.89
CA LYS A 8 -15.47 2.03 -23.87
C LYS A 8 -16.09 0.70 -23.44
N VAL A 9 -16.03 0.37 -22.15
CA VAL A 9 -16.65 -0.85 -21.58
C VAL A 9 -18.17 -0.77 -21.72
N HIS A 10 -18.77 0.36 -21.35
CA HIS A 10 -20.18 0.64 -21.51
C HIS A 10 -20.63 0.52 -22.97
N LYS A 11 -19.87 1.08 -23.92
CA LYS A 11 -20.15 1.00 -25.37
C LYS A 11 -20.00 -0.41 -25.94
N GLN A 12 -19.12 -1.24 -25.38
CA GLN A 12 -18.96 -2.64 -25.78
C GLN A 12 -20.14 -3.49 -25.28
N ILE A 13 -20.57 -3.29 -24.03
CA ILE A 13 -21.70 -4.01 -23.45
C ILE A 13 -23.00 -3.62 -24.16
N SER A 14 -23.24 -2.34 -24.42
CA SER A 14 -24.45 -1.87 -25.12
C SER A 14 -24.53 -2.37 -26.55
N LYS A 15 -23.41 -2.46 -27.28
CA LYS A 15 -23.37 -3.08 -28.62
C LYS A 15 -23.71 -4.57 -28.61
N LYS A 16 -23.39 -5.28 -27.53
CA LYS A 16 -23.59 -6.73 -27.41
C LYS A 16 -25.01 -7.09 -26.94
N ARG A 17 -25.62 -6.29 -26.07
CA ARG A 17 -26.90 -6.61 -25.40
C ARG A 17 -28.04 -5.63 -25.64
N GLY A 18 -27.81 -4.49 -26.30
CA GLY A 18 -28.81 -3.43 -26.44
C GLY A 18 -28.89 -2.55 -25.18
N VAL A 19 -30.09 -2.21 -24.72
CA VAL A 19 -30.32 -1.27 -23.60
C VAL A 19 -29.89 -1.89 -22.27
N LEU A 20 -29.09 -1.16 -21.48
CA LEU A 20 -28.37 -1.64 -20.30
C LEU A 20 -29.24 -1.87 -19.04
N ASN A 21 -30.52 -1.51 -19.07
CA ASN A 21 -31.41 -1.55 -17.91
C ASN A 21 -31.94 -2.95 -17.56
N ILE A 22 -31.53 -3.98 -18.30
CA ILE A 22 -31.93 -5.38 -18.08
C ILE A 22 -30.66 -6.21 -17.90
N MET A 23 -29.92 -5.94 -16.83
CA MET A 23 -28.73 -6.69 -16.47
C MET A 23 -28.87 -7.22 -15.06
N HIS A 24 -28.77 -8.55 -14.91
CA HIS A 24 -28.76 -9.17 -13.59
C HIS A 24 -27.53 -8.69 -12.82
N GLU A 25 -27.70 -8.44 -11.53
CA GLU A 25 -26.69 -7.86 -10.63
C GLU A 25 -25.36 -8.64 -10.66
N ASN A 26 -25.44 -9.96 -10.57
CA ASN A 26 -24.27 -10.87 -10.63
C ASN A 26 -23.83 -11.26 -12.05
N SER A 27 -24.27 -10.51 -13.08
CA SER A 27 -23.86 -10.78 -14.46
C SER A 27 -22.41 -10.36 -14.68
N ARG A 28 -21.63 -11.13 -15.44
CA ARG A 28 -20.23 -10.78 -15.77
C ARG A 28 -20.08 -9.42 -16.49
N ASP A 29 -21.12 -8.99 -17.20
CA ASP A 29 -21.14 -7.64 -17.80
C ASP A 29 -21.39 -6.55 -16.74
N ALA A 30 -22.13 -6.87 -15.66
CA ALA A 30 -22.30 -6.01 -14.49
C ALA A 30 -20.99 -5.90 -13.70
N HIS A 31 -20.31 -7.01 -13.41
CA HIS A 31 -18.98 -7.00 -12.79
C HIS A 31 -17.93 -6.25 -13.63
N ARG A 32 -17.98 -6.36 -14.98
CA ARG A 32 -17.10 -5.57 -15.86
C ARG A 32 -17.36 -4.06 -15.75
N LEU A 33 -18.64 -3.67 -15.71
CA LEU A 33 -19.01 -2.27 -15.55
C LEU A 33 -18.61 -1.75 -14.16
N ARG A 34 -18.79 -2.55 -13.11
CA ARG A 34 -18.32 -2.27 -11.75
C ARG A 34 -16.81 -2.14 -11.65
N LYS A 35 -16.03 -3.10 -12.19
CA LYS A 35 -14.55 -3.06 -12.19
C LYS A 35 -14.00 -1.86 -12.97
N ALA A 36 -14.67 -1.49 -14.07
CA ALA A 36 -14.34 -0.28 -14.82
C ALA A 36 -14.70 1.01 -14.05
N GLY A 37 -15.83 1.01 -13.34
CA GLY A 37 -16.25 2.05 -12.38
C GLY A 37 -15.23 2.24 -11.28
N ALA A 38 -14.94 1.18 -10.53
CA ALA A 38 -13.94 1.17 -9.46
C ALA A 38 -12.57 1.65 -9.92
N ARG A 39 -12.15 1.35 -11.16
CA ARG A 39 -10.90 1.89 -11.72
C ARG A 39 -10.96 3.40 -11.95
N VAL A 40 -12.06 3.91 -12.50
CA VAL A 40 -12.26 5.36 -12.71
C VAL A 40 -12.33 6.07 -11.35
N ASP A 41 -13.02 5.48 -10.38
CA ASP A 41 -13.13 6.03 -9.03
C ASP A 41 -11.78 6.04 -8.31
N ARG A 42 -10.95 5.00 -8.46
CA ARG A 42 -9.58 5.00 -7.94
C ARG A 42 -8.71 6.09 -8.55
N LEU A 43 -8.76 6.26 -9.87
CA LEU A 43 -8.06 7.35 -10.56
C LEU A 43 -8.58 8.73 -10.08
N SER A 44 -9.90 8.86 -9.88
CA SER A 44 -10.52 10.06 -9.35
C SER A 44 -10.05 10.37 -7.93
N ARG A 45 -10.02 9.37 -7.04
CA ARG A 45 -9.51 9.51 -5.65
C ARG A 45 -8.03 9.89 -5.62
N HIS A 46 -7.18 9.19 -6.38
CA HIS A 46 -5.76 9.54 -6.46
C HIS A 46 -5.56 10.96 -6.98
N ASN A 47 -6.25 11.34 -8.07
CA ASN A 47 -6.21 12.72 -8.56
C ASN A 47 -6.73 13.72 -7.53
N HIS A 48 -7.76 13.38 -6.75
CA HIS A 48 -8.29 14.24 -5.71
C HIS A 48 -7.29 14.44 -4.57
N THR A 49 -6.65 13.37 -4.07
CA THR A 49 -5.60 13.43 -3.05
C THR A 49 -4.42 14.28 -3.52
N VAL A 50 -3.94 13.99 -4.73
CA VAL A 50 -2.82 14.72 -5.34
C VAL A 50 -3.18 16.19 -5.58
N ASN A 51 -4.39 16.48 -6.07
CA ASN A 51 -4.84 17.86 -6.29
C ASN A 51 -5.00 18.59 -4.96
N ARG A 52 -5.53 17.94 -3.91
CA ARG A 52 -5.65 18.51 -2.57
C ARG A 52 -4.29 18.89 -1.99
N ALA A 53 -3.27 18.04 -2.14
CA ALA A 53 -1.91 18.35 -1.73
C ALA A 53 -1.31 19.50 -2.55
N ARG A 54 -1.70 19.64 -3.82
CA ARG A 54 -1.26 20.72 -4.72
C ARG A 54 -2.00 22.04 -4.52
N GLN A 55 -3.19 22.03 -3.92
CA GLN A 55 -4.05 23.22 -3.83
C GLN A 55 -3.35 24.44 -3.24
N PRO A 56 -2.62 24.36 -2.10
CA PRO A 56 -1.95 25.53 -1.53
C PRO A 56 -0.95 26.18 -2.50
N TYR A 57 -0.27 25.37 -3.31
CA TYR A 57 0.64 25.85 -4.35
C TYR A 57 -0.13 26.47 -5.52
N MET A 58 -1.23 25.85 -5.95
CA MET A 58 -2.08 26.38 -7.02
C MET A 58 -2.68 27.74 -6.63
N ASP A 59 -3.26 27.85 -5.43
CA ASP A 59 -3.84 29.10 -4.91
C ASP A 59 -2.80 30.23 -4.88
N ARG A 60 -1.57 29.93 -4.45
CA ARG A 60 -0.44 30.87 -4.48
C ARG A 60 -0.11 31.32 -5.90
N ILE A 61 -0.02 30.37 -6.82
CA ILE A 61 0.37 30.63 -8.20
C ILE A 61 -0.72 31.39 -8.96
N GLU A 62 -1.99 31.13 -8.66
CA GLU A 62 -3.12 31.86 -9.21
C GLU A 62 -3.13 33.31 -8.71
N TYR A 63 -2.89 33.54 -7.42
CA TYR A 63 -2.71 34.89 -6.89
C TYR A 63 -1.55 35.64 -7.57
N ILE A 64 -0.40 34.97 -7.74
CA ILE A 64 0.75 35.52 -8.47
C ILE A 64 0.40 35.80 -9.93
N HIS A 65 -0.35 34.90 -10.58
CA HIS A 65 -0.75 35.03 -11.97
C HIS A 65 -1.57 36.30 -12.21
N GLU A 66 -2.55 36.55 -11.33
CA GLU A 66 -3.41 37.73 -11.39
C GLU A 66 -2.61 39.02 -11.18
N ALA A 67 -1.78 39.05 -10.13
CA ALA A 67 -0.98 40.23 -9.81
C ALA A 67 0.05 40.59 -10.90
N VAL A 68 0.67 39.58 -11.53
CA VAL A 68 1.68 39.81 -12.57
C VAL A 68 1.10 40.39 -13.87
N GLN A 69 -0.22 40.32 -14.09
CA GLN A 69 -0.84 40.89 -15.30
C GLN A 69 -0.59 42.40 -15.43
N GLU A 70 -0.53 43.12 -14.31
CA GLU A 70 -0.34 44.57 -14.29
C GLU A 70 1.12 45.00 -14.50
N HIS A 71 2.09 44.11 -14.30
CA HIS A 71 3.52 44.42 -14.37
C HIS A 71 4.10 44.17 -15.76
N THR A 72 4.66 45.18 -16.42
CA THR A 72 5.30 45.02 -17.75
C THR A 72 6.77 44.59 -17.70
N GLU A 73 7.46 44.92 -16.61
CA GLU A 73 8.90 44.68 -16.41
C GLU A 73 9.13 43.73 -15.24
N ALA A 74 10.30 43.08 -15.21
CA ALA A 74 10.72 42.21 -14.13
C ALA A 74 10.75 42.96 -12.77
N LEU A 75 10.29 42.29 -11.72
CA LEU A 75 10.20 42.89 -10.39
C LEU A 75 11.57 42.94 -9.71
N THR A 76 11.83 44.04 -9.01
CA THR A 76 12.98 44.16 -8.11
C THR A 76 12.78 43.32 -6.85
N THR A 77 13.87 42.98 -6.16
CA THR A 77 13.82 42.20 -4.91
C THR A 77 12.95 42.87 -3.83
N GLU A 78 12.98 44.21 -3.74
CA GLU A 78 12.15 44.98 -2.81
C GLU A 78 10.66 44.82 -3.15
N GLN A 79 10.29 44.98 -4.41
CA GLN A 79 8.91 44.77 -4.89
C GLN A 79 8.43 43.34 -4.68
N MET A 80 9.29 42.34 -4.88
CA MET A 80 8.95 40.94 -4.58
C MET A 80 8.69 40.72 -3.09
N THR A 81 9.45 41.40 -2.22
CA THR A 81 9.26 41.32 -0.76
C THR A 81 7.94 41.94 -0.33
N GLU A 82 7.61 43.13 -0.85
CA GLU A 82 6.32 43.78 -0.61
C GLU A 82 5.16 42.94 -1.13
N PHE A 83 5.32 42.37 -2.33
CA PHE A 83 4.32 41.50 -2.93
C PHE A 83 4.05 40.24 -2.08
N VAL A 84 5.09 39.57 -1.60
CA VAL A 84 4.93 38.40 -0.73
C VAL A 84 4.27 38.78 0.60
N ALA A 85 4.60 39.94 1.17
CA ALA A 85 3.92 40.45 2.36
C ALA A 85 2.43 40.68 2.11
N GLN A 86 2.05 41.30 0.99
CA GLN A 86 0.65 41.49 0.60
C GLN A 86 -0.09 40.16 0.39
N TYR A 87 0.58 39.16 -0.19
CA TYR A 87 0.02 37.82 -0.33
C TYR A 87 -0.29 37.22 1.05
N ILE A 88 0.66 37.20 1.98
CA ILE A 88 0.48 36.61 3.32
C ILE A 88 -0.62 37.34 4.09
N ASP A 89 -0.67 38.67 3.98
CA ASP A 89 -1.61 39.50 4.74
C ASP A 89 -3.01 39.59 4.13
N ARG A 90 -3.27 38.92 2.98
CA ARG A 90 -4.55 38.99 2.24
C ARG A 90 -5.80 38.68 3.05
N ASP A 91 -5.68 37.77 4.03
CA ASP A 91 -6.80 37.30 4.86
C ASP A 91 -6.94 38.11 6.17
N THR A 92 -6.09 39.14 6.40
CA THR A 92 -6.04 39.88 7.66
C THR A 92 -7.34 40.63 7.95
N GLU A 93 -7.97 41.23 6.95
CA GLU A 93 -9.24 41.94 7.11
C GLU A 93 -10.38 40.99 7.51
N GLU A 94 -10.43 39.81 6.89
CA GLU A 94 -11.43 38.79 7.22
C GLU A 94 -11.23 38.25 8.65
N ILE A 95 -9.98 38.00 9.04
CA ILE A 95 -9.63 37.60 10.41
C ILE A 95 -10.08 38.67 11.41
N GLN A 96 -9.87 39.95 11.13
CA GLN A 96 -10.29 41.05 12.00
C GLN A 96 -11.82 41.14 12.10
N GLN A 97 -12.53 40.95 11.00
CA GLN A 97 -13.99 40.92 10.99
C GLN A 97 -14.51 39.79 11.89
N LEU A 98 -14.02 38.56 11.71
CA LEU A 98 -14.40 37.39 12.54
C LEU A 98 -14.09 37.60 14.02
N GLN A 99 -12.98 38.27 14.33
CA GLN A 99 -12.63 38.62 15.71
C GLN A 99 -13.56 39.67 16.32
N SER A 100 -13.99 40.65 15.54
CA SER A 100 -14.89 41.73 16.00
C SER A 100 -16.32 41.24 16.24
N GLU A 101 -16.79 40.29 15.43
CA GLU A 101 -18.09 39.64 15.61
C GLU A 101 -18.10 38.70 16.83
N ARG A 102 -16.91 38.27 17.28
CA ARG A 102 -16.75 37.37 18.43
C ARG A 102 -16.98 38.11 19.74
N ARG A 103 -17.94 37.62 20.54
CA ARG A 103 -18.13 38.06 21.93
C ARG A 103 -16.91 37.66 22.79
N LYS A 104 -16.49 38.55 23.68
CA LYS A 104 -15.35 38.35 24.59
C LYS A 104 -15.47 37.01 25.35
N GLY A 105 -14.49 36.13 25.18
CA GLY A 105 -14.39 34.84 25.88
C GLY A 105 -14.89 33.60 25.11
N ARG A 106 -15.51 33.74 23.94
CA ARG A 106 -15.87 32.60 23.09
C ARG A 106 -14.63 32.07 22.33
N PRO A 107 -14.42 30.75 22.18
CA PRO A 107 -13.36 30.22 21.31
C PRO A 107 -13.50 30.73 19.86
N PRO A 108 -12.38 30.83 19.12
CA PRO A 108 -12.40 31.25 17.72
C PRO A 108 -13.21 30.28 16.85
N SER A 109 -13.73 30.77 15.71
CA SER A 109 -14.46 29.91 14.78
C SER A 109 -13.48 29.01 14.00
N LYS A 110 -13.94 27.87 13.48
CA LYS A 110 -13.11 26.99 12.63
C LYS A 110 -12.49 27.74 11.44
N ARG A 111 -13.21 28.71 10.88
CA ARG A 111 -12.74 29.54 9.77
C ARG A 111 -11.66 30.52 10.24
N GLU A 112 -11.86 31.17 11.38
CA GLU A 112 -10.84 32.05 11.99
C GLU A 112 -9.55 31.28 12.32
N GLU A 113 -9.67 30.07 12.88
CA GLU A 113 -8.52 29.20 13.17
C GLU A 113 -7.77 28.82 11.90
N ALA A 114 -8.49 28.36 10.86
CA ALA A 114 -7.88 27.98 9.58
C ALA A 114 -7.15 29.14 8.88
N LEU A 115 -7.74 30.34 8.89
CA LEU A 115 -7.10 31.53 8.30
C LEU A 115 -5.83 31.92 9.08
N LYS A 116 -5.87 31.89 10.42
CA LYS A 116 -4.69 32.17 11.24
C LYS A 116 -3.58 31.15 11.05
N GLU A 117 -3.93 29.87 10.95
CA GLU A 117 -2.98 28.78 10.71
C GLU A 117 -2.32 28.93 9.34
N ARG A 118 -3.08 29.32 8.32
CA ARG A 118 -2.55 29.61 6.98
C ARG A 118 -1.52 30.74 7.02
N VAL A 119 -1.88 31.89 7.58
CA VAL A 119 -0.97 33.04 7.71
C VAL A 119 0.30 32.64 8.46
N GLN A 120 0.18 31.90 9.56
CA GLN A 120 1.35 31.41 10.30
C GLN A 120 2.23 30.46 9.48
N THR A 121 1.62 29.59 8.67
CA THR A 121 2.35 28.65 7.83
C THR A 121 3.11 29.38 6.73
N GLU A 122 2.46 30.33 6.05
CA GLU A 122 3.07 31.12 4.99
C GLU A 122 4.16 32.06 5.51
N ASP A 123 4.02 32.66 6.70
CA ASP A 123 5.06 33.49 7.33
C ASP A 123 6.29 32.67 7.75
N ARG A 124 6.08 31.43 8.23
CA ARG A 124 7.16 30.46 8.48
C ARG A 124 7.86 30.05 7.18
N GLU A 125 7.10 29.79 6.13
CA GLU A 125 7.67 29.51 4.81
C GLU A 125 8.46 30.72 4.29
N PHE A 126 7.96 31.94 4.44
CA PHE A 126 8.68 33.14 3.98
C PHE A 126 9.97 33.42 4.76
N THR A 127 10.00 33.06 6.05
CA THR A 127 11.23 33.11 6.84
C THR A 127 12.27 32.10 6.36
N THR A 128 11.85 30.91 5.93
CA THR A 128 12.75 29.81 5.53
C THR A 128 13.03 29.74 4.03
N GLY A 129 12.20 30.38 3.20
CA GLY A 129 12.23 30.32 1.75
C GLY A 129 10.87 29.92 1.18
N LEU A 130 10.05 30.92 0.84
CA LEU A 130 8.75 30.72 0.20
C LEU A 130 8.94 30.25 -1.24
N TRP A 131 8.33 29.13 -1.61
CA TRP A 131 8.39 28.64 -2.99
C TRP A 131 7.51 29.50 -3.91
N MET A 132 8.10 30.09 -4.93
CA MET A 132 7.41 30.93 -5.92
C MET A 132 8.19 31.05 -7.25
N PRO A 133 7.56 31.50 -8.35
CA PRO A 133 8.24 31.82 -9.60
C PRO A 133 9.26 32.95 -9.40
N ASP A 134 10.36 32.91 -10.15
CA ASP A 134 11.37 33.97 -10.14
C ASP A 134 10.89 35.20 -10.92
N LEU A 135 10.08 36.06 -10.29
CA LEU A 135 9.50 37.26 -10.92
C LEU A 135 10.55 38.33 -11.29
N SER A 136 11.80 38.15 -10.87
CA SER A 136 12.91 39.02 -11.30
C SER A 136 13.51 38.62 -12.64
N ASP A 137 13.15 37.44 -13.16
CA ASP A 137 13.52 37.00 -14.50
C ASP A 137 12.38 37.31 -15.48
N GLN A 138 12.68 38.07 -16.53
CA GLN A 138 11.73 38.46 -17.57
C GLN A 138 11.12 37.24 -18.28
N TYR A 139 11.88 36.14 -18.43
CA TYR A 139 11.37 34.93 -19.06
C TYR A 139 10.33 34.24 -18.17
N ALA A 140 10.61 34.14 -16.87
CA ALA A 140 9.67 33.57 -15.91
C ALA A 140 8.41 34.44 -15.75
N LEU A 141 8.54 35.77 -15.75
CA LEU A 141 7.42 36.71 -15.76
C LEU A 141 6.52 36.51 -16.99
N THR A 142 7.11 36.43 -18.18
CA THR A 142 6.36 36.20 -19.43
C THR A 142 5.70 34.82 -19.47
N GLY A 143 6.42 33.80 -18.97
CA GLY A 143 5.88 32.45 -18.82
C GLY A 143 4.69 32.42 -17.86
N MET A 144 4.78 33.15 -16.75
CA MET A 144 3.71 33.26 -15.77
C MET A 144 2.48 33.94 -16.38
N LYS A 145 2.63 35.07 -17.07
CA LYS A 145 1.50 35.75 -17.74
C LYS A 145 0.70 34.84 -18.67
N ASN A 146 1.42 34.03 -19.45
CA ASN A 146 0.85 33.12 -20.44
C ASN A 146 0.50 31.73 -19.89
N TRP A 147 0.63 31.53 -18.57
CA TRP A 147 0.29 30.26 -17.95
C TRP A 147 -1.21 29.96 -18.13
N ASN A 148 -1.51 28.69 -18.40
CA ASN A 148 -2.83 28.22 -18.81
C ASN A 148 -3.70 27.71 -17.66
N GLY A 149 -3.33 28.00 -16.40
CA GLY A 149 -4.06 27.53 -15.22
C GLY A 149 -3.85 26.05 -14.88
N HIS A 150 -2.97 25.33 -15.58
CA HIS A 150 -2.74 23.90 -15.35
C HIS A 150 -1.38 23.64 -14.68
N TRP A 151 -1.36 22.73 -13.70
CA TRP A 151 -0.14 22.32 -12.98
C TRP A 151 1.02 21.94 -13.89
N SER A 152 0.76 21.17 -14.96
CA SER A 152 1.80 20.75 -15.92
C SER A 152 2.46 21.92 -16.66
N GLY A 153 1.74 23.02 -16.83
CA GLY A 153 2.24 24.24 -17.49
C GLY A 153 3.30 24.98 -16.69
N LEU A 154 3.44 24.71 -15.39
CA LEU A 154 4.43 25.35 -14.52
C LEU A 154 5.85 24.81 -14.75
N SER A 155 6.01 23.63 -15.37
CA SER A 155 7.32 23.04 -15.65
C SER A 155 8.25 23.89 -16.52
N ALA A 156 7.71 24.81 -17.32
CA ALA A 156 8.47 25.71 -18.18
C ALA A 156 8.93 27.00 -17.47
N ILE A 157 8.46 27.26 -16.24
CA ILE A 157 8.74 28.48 -15.49
C ILE A 157 9.85 28.20 -14.47
N LYS A 158 10.74 29.17 -14.28
CA LYS A 158 11.81 29.09 -13.29
C LYS A 158 11.26 29.41 -11.89
N PHE A 159 11.55 28.53 -10.93
CA PHE A 159 11.14 28.67 -9.53
C PHE A 159 12.32 28.93 -8.60
N ILE A 160 12.05 29.63 -7.50
CA ILE A 160 12.98 29.93 -6.43
C ILE A 160 12.32 29.72 -5.06
N ARG A 161 13.14 29.66 -4.03
CA ARG A 161 12.76 29.80 -2.62
C ARG A 161 13.21 31.19 -2.19
N PHE A 162 12.25 32.07 -1.92
CA PHE A 162 12.48 33.48 -1.64
C PHE A 162 12.32 33.76 -0.14
N THR A 163 13.33 34.33 0.49
CA THR A 163 13.31 34.62 1.93
C THR A 163 12.92 36.07 2.22
N LYS A 164 12.51 36.33 3.47
CA LYS A 164 12.19 37.67 3.96
C LYS A 164 13.34 38.66 3.87
N ASP A 165 14.58 38.18 3.91
CA ASP A 165 15.79 38.99 3.77
C ASP A 165 16.10 39.35 2.29
N GLY A 166 15.28 38.88 1.35
CA GLY A 166 15.45 39.10 -0.07
C GLY A 166 16.41 38.12 -0.75
N GLU A 167 16.81 37.04 -0.07
CA GLU A 167 17.67 36.01 -0.65
C GLU A 167 16.89 35.10 -1.60
N LYS A 168 17.53 34.71 -2.71
CA LYS A 168 16.95 33.85 -3.74
C LYS A 168 17.70 32.53 -3.77
N LEU A 169 17.08 31.48 -3.25
CA LEU A 169 17.61 30.12 -3.29
C LEU A 169 17.04 29.38 -4.51
N ALA A 170 17.87 28.67 -5.25
CA ALA A 170 17.43 27.91 -6.41
C ALA A 170 16.46 26.79 -6.00
N SER A 171 15.35 26.65 -6.73
CA SER A 171 14.37 25.58 -6.52
C SER A 171 13.92 25.02 -7.86
N THR A 172 13.37 23.80 -7.84
CA THR A 172 12.85 23.15 -9.05
C THR A 172 11.35 22.89 -8.89
N PHE A 173 10.65 22.78 -10.01
CA PHE A 173 9.28 22.29 -10.09
C PHE A 173 9.30 20.77 -10.42
N PRO A 174 8.48 19.93 -9.76
CA PRO A 174 7.58 20.25 -8.65
C PRO A 174 8.35 20.56 -7.35
N PRO A 175 7.74 21.32 -6.42
CA PRO A 175 8.38 21.61 -5.14
C PRO A 175 8.67 20.30 -4.40
N LYS A 176 9.94 20.08 -4.07
CA LYS A 176 10.33 19.12 -3.04
C LYS A 176 9.85 19.67 -1.68
N SER A 177 9.45 18.80 -0.76
CA SER A 177 9.02 19.13 0.60
C SER A 177 10.02 19.99 1.38
N MET A 178 9.56 20.53 2.51
CA MET A 178 10.18 21.61 3.32
C MET A 178 11.73 21.56 3.45
N PRO A 179 12.41 22.71 3.52
CA PRO A 179 13.86 22.75 3.68
C PRO A 179 14.30 22.13 5.02
N PRO A 180 15.49 21.47 5.06
CA PRO A 180 16.01 20.87 6.29
C PRO A 180 16.32 21.94 7.34
N SER A 181 15.86 21.73 8.58
CA SER A 181 16.20 22.58 9.73
C SER A 181 17.71 22.58 10.04
N PRO A 182 18.28 23.68 10.58
CA PRO A 182 19.71 23.75 10.90
C PRO A 182 20.09 22.85 12.09
N PRO A 183 21.33 22.30 12.13
CA PRO A 183 21.69 21.25 13.07
C PRO A 183 21.85 21.81 14.49
N THR A 184 21.03 21.32 15.42
CA THR A 184 21.24 21.57 16.85
C THR A 184 22.24 20.56 17.39
N LEU A 185 23.47 21.01 17.64
CA LEU A 185 24.48 20.28 18.41
C LEU A 185 24.09 20.27 19.89
N LEU A 186 24.03 19.09 20.52
CA LEU A 186 24.47 18.85 21.90
C LEU A 186 24.54 17.35 22.20
N SER A 187 25.76 16.86 22.28
CA SER A 187 26.19 15.57 22.83
C SER A 187 25.95 15.46 24.34
N LEU A 188 25.72 14.24 24.86
CA LEU A 188 26.21 13.71 26.15
C LEU A 188 25.87 12.17 26.24
N PRO A 189 26.50 11.38 27.14
CA PRO A 189 27.13 10.09 26.80
C PRO A 189 26.42 8.85 27.42
N PRO A 190 26.89 7.60 27.16
CA PRO A 190 26.18 6.40 27.58
C PRO A 190 26.60 5.94 28.98
N ALA A 191 25.63 5.47 29.77
CA ALA A 191 25.89 4.79 31.04
C ALA A 191 25.71 3.27 30.88
N SER A 192 26.83 2.56 31.08
CA SER A 192 26.93 1.12 31.23
C SER A 192 26.40 0.64 32.60
N SER A 193 25.75 -0.52 32.66
CA SER A 193 26.27 -1.72 33.35
C SER A 193 25.18 -2.79 33.48
N ARG A 194 25.61 -4.04 33.31
CA ARG A 194 24.82 -5.28 33.30
C ARG A 194 25.17 -6.08 34.57
N PRO A 195 24.23 -6.80 35.19
CA PRO A 195 24.55 -7.93 36.05
C PRO A 195 24.14 -9.29 35.41
N PRO A 196 24.74 -10.42 35.84
CA PRO A 196 24.69 -11.72 35.14
C PRO A 196 23.49 -12.61 35.55
N PRO A 197 23.18 -13.69 34.80
CA PRO A 197 22.03 -14.55 35.09
C PRO A 197 22.34 -15.69 36.09
N LEU A 198 21.34 -16.05 36.89
CA LEU A 198 21.32 -17.20 37.80
C LEU A 198 20.93 -18.48 37.05
N LYS A 199 21.66 -19.58 37.30
CA LYS A 199 21.41 -20.94 36.78
C LYS A 199 20.29 -21.62 37.56
N VAL A 200 19.32 -22.21 36.86
CA VAL A 200 18.36 -23.19 37.43
C VAL A 200 18.68 -24.58 36.88
N ARG A 201 18.85 -25.55 37.79
CA ARG A 201 19.09 -26.97 37.49
C ARG A 201 17.76 -27.73 37.42
N TYR A 202 17.63 -28.61 36.43
CA TYR A 202 16.55 -29.59 36.34
C TYR A 202 16.72 -30.74 37.36
N ILE A 203 15.64 -31.14 38.02
CA ILE A 203 15.55 -32.39 38.80
C ILE A 203 14.38 -33.20 38.23
N TYR A 204 14.68 -34.38 37.68
CA TYR A 204 13.69 -35.41 37.38
C TYR A 204 13.63 -36.43 38.52
N PRO A 205 12.45 -36.90 38.95
CA PRO A 205 12.36 -38.11 39.75
C PRO A 205 12.09 -39.35 38.89
N LYS A 206 12.95 -40.36 39.08
CA LYS A 206 12.76 -41.76 38.66
C LYS A 206 11.71 -42.43 39.54
N ARG A 207 10.93 -43.36 38.96
CA ARG A 207 10.31 -44.46 39.70
C ARG A 207 10.54 -45.77 38.94
N THR A 208 10.81 -46.81 39.71
CA THR A 208 11.34 -48.11 39.29
C THR A 208 10.51 -49.25 39.88
N TYR A 209 10.17 -50.22 39.01
CA TYR A 209 10.03 -51.69 39.19
C TYR A 209 8.91 -52.25 40.11
N PRO A 210 8.48 -53.54 39.96
CA PRO A 210 9.19 -54.66 39.32
C PRO A 210 8.41 -55.62 38.40
N CYS A 211 9.24 -56.48 37.79
CA CYS A 211 9.03 -57.60 36.87
C CYS A 211 8.42 -58.84 37.54
N THR A 212 7.65 -59.64 36.79
CA THR A 212 7.66 -61.12 36.89
C THR A 212 7.34 -61.82 35.56
N SER A 213 8.30 -62.64 35.12
CA SER A 213 8.21 -64.02 34.58
C SER A 213 7.46 -64.36 33.26
N ASP A 214 8.30 -64.62 32.25
CA ASP A 214 8.44 -65.84 31.42
C ASP A 214 7.45 -66.17 30.26
N PRO A 215 7.95 -66.67 29.11
CA PRO A 215 7.23 -66.78 27.85
C PRO A 215 6.75 -68.22 27.56
N ARG A 216 5.72 -68.36 26.72
CA ARG A 216 5.61 -69.37 25.66
C ARG A 216 4.27 -69.30 24.92
N HIS A 217 4.38 -69.26 23.58
CA HIS A 217 3.53 -69.91 22.59
C HIS A 217 2.00 -69.83 22.73
N CYS A 218 1.37 -69.09 21.83
CA CYS A 218 0.20 -69.59 21.09
C CYS A 218 0.02 -68.74 19.82
N GLY A 219 0.31 -69.33 18.66
CA GLY A 219 -0.19 -68.79 17.40
C GLY A 219 -1.61 -69.24 17.22
N TYR A 220 -2.51 -68.36 16.77
CA TYR A 220 -3.68 -68.73 16.00
C TYR A 220 -4.15 -67.56 15.14
N SER A 221 -4.54 -67.95 13.93
CA SER A 221 -5.55 -67.34 13.06
C SER A 221 -5.29 -65.94 12.50
N ILE A 222 -4.90 -65.97 11.22
CA ILE A 222 -5.48 -65.15 10.16
C ILE A 222 -6.97 -64.90 10.47
N TRP A 223 -7.31 -63.66 10.77
CA TRP A 223 -8.64 -63.12 10.57
C TRP A 223 -8.51 -62.04 9.51
N THR A 224 -8.89 -62.43 8.29
CA THR A 224 -9.47 -61.54 7.30
C THR A 224 -10.65 -60.83 7.98
N LEU A 225 -10.40 -59.67 8.58
CA LEU A 225 -11.46 -58.69 8.78
C LEU A 225 -11.64 -58.03 7.43
N ALA A 226 -12.71 -58.43 6.76
CA ALA A 226 -13.34 -57.58 5.77
C ALA A 226 -13.47 -56.18 6.38
N ASP A 227 -12.88 -55.19 5.72
CA ASP A 227 -13.18 -53.78 5.89
C ASP A 227 -14.70 -53.62 5.74
N LEU A 228 -15.42 -53.72 6.86
CA LEU A 228 -16.73 -53.10 6.96
C LEU A 228 -16.44 -51.66 7.34
N SER A 229 -16.32 -50.80 6.33
CA SER A 229 -16.33 -49.36 6.53
C SER A 229 -17.65 -49.00 7.22
N ILE A 230 -17.57 -48.70 8.51
CA ILE A 230 -18.65 -48.03 9.22
C ILE A 230 -18.55 -46.58 8.76
N SER A 231 -19.00 -46.26 7.54
CA SER A 231 -19.15 -44.87 7.13
C SER A 231 -20.29 -44.29 7.96
N SER A 232 -19.98 -43.32 8.82
CA SER A 232 -21.04 -42.62 9.53
C SER A 232 -21.90 -41.85 8.52
N THR A 233 -23.18 -41.61 8.83
CA THR A 233 -24.06 -40.84 7.94
C THR A 233 -23.44 -39.47 7.59
N GLY A 234 -22.70 -38.88 8.54
CA GLY A 234 -21.98 -37.63 8.34
C GLY A 234 -20.86 -37.72 7.30
N ASP A 235 -20.15 -38.85 7.22
CA ASP A 235 -19.06 -39.03 6.23
C ASP A 235 -19.62 -39.09 4.81
N VAL A 236 -20.77 -39.75 4.63
CA VAL A 236 -21.45 -39.86 3.32
C VAL A 236 -21.96 -38.49 2.85
N GLU A 237 -22.58 -37.72 3.76
CA GLU A 237 -23.07 -36.38 3.46
C GLU A 237 -21.92 -35.41 3.15
N LEU A 238 -20.85 -35.45 3.95
CA LEU A 238 -19.66 -34.62 3.75
C LEU A 238 -18.94 -34.96 2.44
N LEU A 239 -18.81 -36.25 2.10
CA LEU A 239 -18.23 -36.68 0.82
C LEU A 239 -19.04 -36.20 -0.38
N ALA A 240 -20.36 -36.34 -0.33
CA ALA A 240 -21.24 -35.85 -1.39
C ALA A 240 -21.07 -34.33 -1.59
N LYS A 241 -20.98 -33.58 -0.48
CA LYS A 241 -20.73 -32.13 -0.53
C LYS A 241 -19.35 -31.79 -1.11
N LEU A 242 -18.28 -32.40 -0.64
CA LEU A 242 -16.93 -32.18 -1.17
C LEU A 242 -16.83 -32.52 -2.67
N GLU A 243 -17.54 -33.56 -3.12
CA GLU A 243 -17.64 -33.90 -4.53
C GLU A 243 -18.39 -32.86 -5.36
N ASP A 244 -19.48 -32.34 -4.83
CA ASP A 244 -20.26 -31.31 -5.52
C ASP A 244 -19.47 -30.01 -5.60
N GLU A 245 -18.82 -29.56 -4.51
CA GLU A 245 -17.92 -28.41 -4.52
C GLU A 245 -16.79 -28.58 -5.54
N LEU A 246 -16.11 -29.74 -5.55
CA LEU A 246 -15.06 -30.01 -6.55
C LEU A 246 -15.58 -29.96 -7.99
N LYS A 247 -16.81 -30.44 -8.25
CA LYS A 247 -17.43 -30.34 -9.57
C LYS A 247 -17.77 -28.90 -9.90
N HIS A 248 -18.32 -28.14 -8.96
CA HIS A 248 -18.68 -26.73 -9.15
C HIS A 248 -17.44 -25.90 -9.48
N GLU A 249 -16.34 -26.08 -8.75
CA GLU A 249 -15.09 -25.36 -8.99
C GLU A 249 -14.39 -25.79 -10.29
N LYS A 250 -14.32 -27.10 -10.60
CA LYS A 250 -13.69 -27.60 -11.84
C LYS A 250 -14.51 -27.33 -13.10
N SER A 251 -15.85 -27.33 -13.00
CA SER A 251 -16.73 -27.00 -14.12
C SER A 251 -16.85 -25.50 -14.37
N SER A 252 -16.55 -24.70 -13.36
CA SER A 252 -16.33 -23.25 -13.46
C SER A 252 -14.93 -22.91 -14.02
N ASP A 253 -14.36 -23.79 -14.87
CA ASP A 253 -13.16 -23.58 -15.68
C ASP A 253 -13.40 -22.40 -16.65
N ILE A 254 -13.35 -21.18 -16.11
CA ILE A 254 -13.60 -19.95 -16.83
C ILE A 254 -12.35 -19.64 -17.67
N PRO A 255 -12.50 -19.37 -18.99
CA PRO A 255 -11.39 -18.96 -19.86
C PRO A 255 -10.51 -17.84 -19.29
N GLU A 256 -11.09 -16.95 -18.48
CA GLU A 256 -10.40 -15.84 -17.81
C GLU A 256 -9.32 -16.27 -16.81
N PHE A 257 -9.43 -17.42 -16.13
CA PHE A 257 -8.36 -17.90 -15.24
C PHE A 257 -7.16 -18.40 -16.03
N LYS A 258 -7.40 -19.01 -17.19
CA LYS A 258 -6.35 -19.37 -18.15
C LYS A 258 -5.71 -18.12 -18.73
N GLU A 259 -6.50 -17.11 -19.07
CA GLU A 259 -5.98 -15.80 -19.51
C GLU A 259 -5.14 -15.11 -18.41
N GLN A 260 -5.57 -15.13 -17.15
CA GLN A 260 -4.79 -14.60 -16.01
C GLN A 260 -3.48 -15.36 -15.83
N GLN A 261 -3.52 -16.69 -15.89
CA GLN A 261 -2.31 -17.51 -15.86
C GLN A 261 -1.38 -17.18 -17.03
N GLU A 262 -1.89 -17.01 -18.24
CA GLU A 262 -1.11 -16.62 -19.41
C GLU A 262 -0.44 -15.25 -19.20
N VAL A 263 -1.18 -14.25 -18.73
CA VAL A 263 -0.65 -12.91 -18.42
C VAL A 263 0.45 -12.98 -17.34
N ILE A 264 0.23 -13.73 -16.26
CA ILE A 264 1.23 -13.93 -15.21
C ILE A 264 2.50 -14.56 -15.80
N GLN A 265 2.35 -15.60 -16.63
CA GLN A 265 3.48 -16.28 -17.27
C GLN A 265 4.21 -15.37 -18.27
N GLU A 266 3.49 -14.50 -18.99
CA GLU A 266 4.09 -13.50 -19.86
C GLU A 266 4.93 -12.48 -19.07
N ILE A 267 4.41 -11.97 -17.94
CA ILE A 267 5.13 -11.00 -17.09
C ILE A 267 6.37 -11.64 -16.45
N ILE A 268 6.26 -12.88 -15.96
CA ILE A 268 7.38 -13.64 -15.39
C ILE A 268 8.48 -13.83 -16.45
N LYS A 269 8.11 -14.21 -17.68
CA LYS A 269 9.06 -14.40 -18.78
C LYS A 269 9.68 -13.09 -19.24
N ALA A 270 8.89 -12.03 -19.38
CA ALA A 270 9.35 -10.72 -19.83
C ALA A 270 10.38 -10.11 -18.88
N ASN A 271 10.20 -10.32 -17.57
CA ASN A 271 11.06 -9.78 -16.53
C ASN A 271 12.11 -10.78 -15.99
N GLU A 272 12.26 -11.94 -16.63
CA GLU A 272 13.23 -13.00 -16.32
C GLU A 272 13.18 -13.50 -14.86
N TRP A 273 11.98 -13.54 -14.26
CA TRP A 273 11.80 -14.05 -12.90
C TRP A 273 11.83 -15.58 -12.87
N GLN A 274 12.57 -16.14 -11.91
CA GLN A 274 12.54 -17.56 -11.58
C GLN A 274 11.58 -17.76 -10.41
N VAL A 275 10.52 -18.53 -10.63
CA VAL A 275 9.47 -18.77 -9.65
C VAL A 275 9.74 -20.07 -8.90
N LYS A 276 9.78 -20.00 -7.57
CA LYS A 276 9.72 -21.15 -6.67
C LYS A 276 8.33 -21.14 -6.02
N ASP A 277 7.44 -21.92 -6.59
CA ASP A 277 6.09 -22.17 -6.10
C ASP A 277 5.97 -23.67 -5.80
N VAL A 278 5.84 -24.02 -4.51
CA VAL A 278 5.74 -25.40 -4.05
C VAL A 278 4.28 -25.67 -3.73
N GLU A 279 3.74 -26.73 -4.33
CA GLU A 279 2.36 -27.13 -4.06
C GLU A 279 2.18 -27.43 -2.57
N GLY A 280 1.20 -26.79 -1.94
CA GLY A 280 0.82 -27.01 -0.53
C GLY A 280 1.58 -26.14 0.46
N GLU A 281 2.56 -25.39 -0.02
CA GLU A 281 3.13 -24.27 0.72
C GLU A 281 2.38 -22.99 0.33
N GLN A 282 2.18 -22.09 1.28
CA GLN A 282 1.52 -20.79 1.04
C GLN A 282 2.49 -19.74 0.49
N GLU A 283 3.79 -19.87 0.75
CA GLU A 283 4.81 -18.90 0.33
C GLU A 283 5.20 -19.13 -1.13
N VAL A 284 5.26 -18.03 -1.89
CA VAL A 284 5.80 -17.99 -3.26
C VAL A 284 7.05 -17.12 -3.26
N VAL A 285 8.12 -17.59 -3.90
CA VAL A 285 9.37 -16.84 -4.01
C VAL A 285 9.74 -16.61 -5.47
N LEU A 286 9.77 -15.35 -5.90
CA LEU A 286 10.29 -14.92 -7.19
C LEU A 286 11.76 -14.53 -7.01
N SER A 287 12.65 -15.00 -7.87
CA SER A 287 14.09 -14.68 -7.78
C SER A 287 14.67 -14.31 -9.14
N LYS A 288 15.57 -13.34 -9.16
CA LYS A 288 16.33 -12.97 -10.36
C LYS A 288 17.69 -12.40 -10.01
N LYS A 289 18.55 -12.27 -11.02
CA LYS A 289 19.85 -11.61 -10.90
C LYS A 289 19.78 -10.22 -11.54
N PHE A 290 20.43 -9.25 -10.91
CA PHE A 290 20.59 -7.91 -11.44
C PHE A 290 22.05 -7.48 -11.29
N GLY A 291 22.81 -7.61 -12.38
CA GLY A 291 24.27 -7.46 -12.35
C GLY A 291 24.91 -8.46 -11.38
N ASN A 292 25.55 -7.96 -10.31
CA ASN A 292 26.17 -8.77 -9.27
C ASN A 292 25.24 -9.02 -8.06
N GLU A 293 24.01 -8.54 -8.11
CA GLU A 293 23.05 -8.64 -7.01
C GLU A 293 22.05 -9.77 -7.28
N LYS A 294 21.60 -10.42 -6.21
CA LYS A 294 20.50 -11.38 -6.24
C LYS A 294 19.28 -10.76 -5.60
N ILE A 295 18.19 -10.69 -6.34
CA ILE A 295 16.91 -10.16 -5.88
C ILE A 295 15.99 -11.33 -5.63
N SER A 296 15.28 -11.30 -4.51
CA SER A 296 14.24 -12.28 -4.17
C SER A 296 13.03 -11.54 -3.62
N VAL A 297 11.85 -11.83 -4.14
CA VAL A 297 10.57 -11.25 -3.72
C VAL A 297 9.72 -12.41 -3.22
N SER A 298 9.31 -12.39 -1.95
CA SER A 298 8.39 -13.39 -1.40
C SER A 298 7.10 -12.77 -0.90
N PHE A 299 6.01 -13.50 -1.08
CA PHE A 299 4.66 -13.16 -0.63
C PHE A 299 3.90 -14.44 -0.30
N THR A 300 2.86 -14.34 0.51
CA THR A 300 2.08 -15.49 1.00
C THR A 300 0.61 -15.37 0.64
N VAL A 301 -0.04 -16.52 0.43
CA VAL A 301 -1.50 -16.57 0.22
C VAL A 301 -2.28 -16.26 1.51
N ALA A 302 -1.66 -16.42 2.68
CA ALA A 302 -2.31 -16.18 3.98
C ALA A 302 -2.75 -14.73 4.21
N ASP A 303 -2.12 -13.76 3.53
CA ASP A 303 -2.43 -12.34 3.73
C ASP A 303 -3.85 -11.97 3.27
N ILE A 304 -4.43 -12.75 2.35
CA ILE A 304 -5.83 -12.58 1.93
C ILE A 304 -6.81 -13.24 2.93
N GLN A 305 -6.39 -14.31 3.61
CA GLN A 305 -7.27 -15.13 4.47
C GLN A 305 -7.53 -14.53 5.86
N ASN A 306 -6.60 -13.76 6.42
CA ASN A 306 -6.73 -13.25 7.79
C ASN A 306 -7.72 -12.09 7.97
N ILE A 307 -8.31 -11.56 6.89
CA ILE A 307 -9.15 -10.34 6.96
C ILE A 307 -10.64 -10.65 6.78
N SER A 308 -11.02 -11.80 6.18
CA SER A 308 -12.42 -12.24 6.16
C SER A 308 -12.99 -12.41 7.57
N GLU A 309 -12.15 -12.77 8.56
CA GLU A 309 -12.56 -12.85 9.97
C GLU A 309 -12.73 -11.48 10.66
N GLN A 310 -12.14 -10.42 10.11
CA GLN A 310 -12.17 -9.06 10.68
C GLN A 310 -13.39 -8.27 10.18
N GLU A 311 -13.80 -8.47 8.92
CA GLU A 311 -15.01 -7.88 8.34
C GLU A 311 -16.30 -8.39 9.03
N ASP A 312 -16.38 -9.69 9.36
CA ASP A 312 -17.49 -10.27 10.13
C ASP A 312 -17.65 -9.61 11.52
N PHE A 313 -16.56 -9.11 12.11
CA PHE A 313 -16.56 -8.49 13.43
C PHE A 313 -17.01 -7.02 13.38
N ASP A 314 -16.65 -6.30 12.31
CA ASP A 314 -17.05 -4.91 12.09
C ASP A 314 -18.53 -4.82 11.64
N GLU A 315 -19.02 -5.75 10.81
CA GLU A 315 -20.42 -5.79 10.38
C GLU A 315 -21.39 -6.08 11.54
N ALA A 316 -21.03 -7.01 12.43
CA ALA A 316 -21.83 -7.30 13.63
C ALA A 316 -21.90 -6.09 14.59
N SER A 317 -20.83 -5.29 14.67
CA SER A 317 -20.75 -4.12 15.56
C SER A 317 -21.52 -2.88 15.06
N LEU A 318 -21.80 -2.81 13.75
CA LEU A 318 -22.56 -1.73 13.12
C LEU A 318 -24.07 -2.01 13.04
N SER A 319 -24.49 -3.25 13.29
CA SER A 319 -25.90 -3.67 13.20
C SER A 319 -26.80 -3.20 14.35
N ASP A 320 -26.24 -2.76 15.48
CA ASP A 320 -27.01 -2.56 16.73
C ASP A 320 -27.30 -1.08 17.10
N ASP A 321 -26.93 -0.09 16.28
CA ASP A 321 -27.10 1.34 16.65
C ASP A 321 -27.59 2.31 15.56
N MET A 322 -28.50 1.93 14.63
CA MET A 322 -29.22 2.94 13.83
C MET A 322 -30.69 2.61 13.58
N GLY A 323 -31.52 2.86 14.60
CA GLY A 323 -32.95 3.05 14.42
C GLY A 323 -33.27 4.47 13.94
N TYR A 324 -33.30 4.73 12.63
CA TYR A 324 -33.89 5.95 12.07
C TYR A 324 -34.76 5.73 10.82
N GLN A 325 -35.90 6.41 10.86
CA GLN A 325 -37.06 6.29 9.99
C GLN A 325 -36.81 6.63 8.51
N ASN A 326 -37.40 5.79 7.66
CA ASN A 326 -37.89 6.03 6.29
C ASN A 326 -37.95 7.51 5.86
N LYS A 327 -37.06 7.90 4.94
CA LYS A 327 -37.30 8.93 3.92
C LYS A 327 -36.63 8.54 2.61
N ASP A 328 -37.49 8.23 1.63
CA ASP A 328 -37.34 8.38 0.19
C ASP A 328 -35.96 8.10 -0.45
N GLY A 329 -35.79 6.86 -0.92
CA GLY A 329 -35.26 6.55 -2.25
C GLY A 329 -33.94 7.17 -2.68
N GLN A 330 -32.89 7.09 -1.86
CA GLN A 330 -31.51 7.22 -2.33
C GLN A 330 -30.95 5.82 -2.59
N GLU A 331 -30.45 5.60 -3.81
CA GLU A 331 -29.66 4.43 -4.17
C GLU A 331 -28.59 4.22 -3.11
N GLU A 332 -28.68 3.11 -2.38
CA GLU A 332 -27.61 2.63 -1.51
C GLU A 332 -26.41 2.37 -2.41
N GLY A 333 -25.48 3.32 -2.44
CA GLY A 333 -24.23 3.16 -3.17
C GLY A 333 -23.47 2.00 -2.56
N GLU A 334 -23.37 0.89 -3.31
CA GLU A 334 -22.50 -0.24 -3.00
C GLU A 334 -21.14 0.31 -2.56
N LEU A 335 -20.83 0.12 -1.27
CA LEU A 335 -19.52 0.40 -0.73
C LEU A 335 -18.50 -0.41 -1.56
N PRO A 336 -17.52 0.22 -2.22
CA PRO A 336 -16.58 -0.51 -3.05
C PRO A 336 -15.73 -1.41 -2.18
N GLU A 337 -15.65 -2.70 -2.53
CA GLU A 337 -14.81 -3.66 -1.85
C GLU A 337 -13.35 -3.16 -1.81
N PRO A 338 -12.71 -3.16 -0.63
CA PRO A 338 -11.34 -2.66 -0.47
C PRO A 338 -10.34 -3.52 -1.27
N SER A 339 -9.33 -2.87 -1.89
CA SER A 339 -8.18 -3.59 -2.45
C SER A 339 -7.37 -4.17 -1.29
N PHE A 340 -7.25 -5.50 -1.24
CA PHE A 340 -6.54 -6.19 -0.16
C PHE A 340 -5.04 -5.86 -0.18
N PRO A 341 -4.46 -5.42 0.97
CA PRO A 341 -3.03 -5.20 1.08
C PRO A 341 -2.30 -6.55 1.11
N ALA A 342 -1.46 -6.83 0.11
CA ALA A 342 -0.61 -8.02 0.11
C ALA A 342 0.77 -7.68 0.67
N ARG A 343 1.25 -8.39 1.70
CA ARG A 343 2.58 -8.14 2.25
C ARG A 343 3.63 -8.83 1.38
N VAL A 344 4.69 -8.09 1.09
CA VAL A 344 5.75 -8.53 0.20
C VAL A 344 7.10 -8.25 0.83
N ASN A 345 7.92 -9.27 0.89
CA ASN A 345 9.30 -9.20 1.37
C ASN A 345 10.25 -9.17 0.18
N VAL A 346 10.96 -8.05 -0.01
CA VAL A 346 11.97 -7.91 -1.06
C VAL A 346 13.35 -7.99 -0.43
N THR A 347 14.09 -9.05 -0.76
CA THR A 347 15.48 -9.26 -0.34
C THR A 347 16.43 -8.97 -1.48
N ILE A 348 17.42 -8.10 -1.24
CA ILE A 348 18.48 -7.75 -2.18
C ILE A 348 19.82 -8.14 -1.57
N GLU A 349 20.43 -9.19 -2.11
CA GLU A 349 21.70 -9.76 -1.64
C GLU A 349 22.86 -9.27 -2.51
N LYS A 350 23.92 -8.82 -1.86
CA LYS A 350 25.21 -8.46 -2.47
C LYS A 350 26.29 -9.45 -2.03
N PRO A 351 27.20 -9.88 -2.94
CA PRO A 351 28.19 -10.92 -2.63
C PRO A 351 29.11 -10.59 -1.45
N THR A 352 29.38 -9.30 -1.20
CA THR A 352 30.34 -8.85 -0.19
C THR A 352 29.71 -8.08 0.97
N ASN A 353 28.49 -7.55 0.80
CA ASN A 353 27.90 -6.55 1.72
C ASN A 353 26.65 -7.05 2.45
N GLY A 354 26.41 -8.36 2.43
CA GLY A 354 25.25 -8.98 3.06
C GLY A 354 23.98 -8.76 2.24
N ALA A 355 22.85 -8.54 2.91
CA ALA A 355 21.55 -8.36 2.28
C ALA A 355 20.75 -7.23 2.91
N VAL A 356 19.90 -6.61 2.10
CA VAL A 356 18.85 -5.69 2.55
C VAL A 356 17.52 -6.40 2.41
N LEU A 357 16.70 -6.36 3.46
CA LEU A 357 15.30 -6.78 3.45
C LEU A 357 14.43 -5.53 3.46
N ILE A 358 13.53 -5.44 2.51
CA ILE A 358 12.54 -4.37 2.38
C ILE A 358 11.19 -5.03 2.57
N GLN A 359 10.50 -4.67 3.65
CA GLN A 359 9.11 -5.09 3.86
C GLN A 359 8.22 -4.01 3.23
N ALA A 360 7.36 -4.43 2.33
CA ALA A 360 6.45 -3.55 1.63
C ALA A 360 5.05 -4.14 1.56
N VAL A 361 4.06 -3.28 1.49
CA VAL A 361 2.67 -3.64 1.22
C VAL A 361 2.34 -3.26 -0.21
N VAL A 362 1.80 -4.22 -0.97
CA VAL A 362 1.25 -3.97 -2.28
C VAL A 362 -0.23 -3.67 -2.13
N GLN A 363 -0.61 -2.46 -2.49
CA GLN A 363 -2.00 -2.04 -2.55
C GLN A 363 -2.20 -1.11 -3.74
N ASP A 364 -3.30 -1.29 -4.47
CA ASP A 364 -3.64 -0.46 -5.64
C ASP A 364 -2.55 -0.40 -6.74
N GLY A 365 -1.74 -1.46 -6.87
CA GLY A 365 -0.68 -1.54 -7.88
C GLY A 365 0.55 -0.70 -7.55
N VAL A 366 0.73 -0.33 -6.28
CA VAL A 366 1.89 0.41 -5.76
C VAL A 366 2.52 -0.38 -4.63
N PHE A 367 3.85 -0.36 -4.54
CA PHE A 367 4.58 -0.83 -3.35
C PHE A 367 4.71 0.31 -2.36
N ALA A 368 4.10 0.17 -1.17
CA ALA A 368 4.33 1.04 -0.04
C ALA A 368 5.40 0.39 0.86
N ILE A 369 6.57 1.01 0.99
CA ILE A 369 7.66 0.48 1.83
C ILE A 369 7.34 0.81 3.30
N GLU A 370 7.37 -0.19 4.17
CA GLU A 370 7.13 -0.03 5.61
C GLU A 370 8.45 -0.07 6.41
N GLU A 371 9.36 -0.94 6.01
CA GLU A 371 10.59 -1.22 6.74
C GLU A 371 11.75 -1.55 5.80
N VAL A 372 12.95 -1.06 6.15
CA VAL A 372 14.19 -1.37 5.42
C VAL A 372 15.27 -1.79 6.42
N SER A 373 15.57 -3.09 6.45
CA SER A 373 16.56 -3.68 7.35
C SER A 373 17.82 -4.12 6.60
N HIS A 374 18.99 -3.91 7.21
CA HIS A 374 20.27 -4.43 6.71
C HIS A 374 20.77 -5.60 7.55
N PHE A 375 21.25 -6.63 6.87
CA PHE A 375 21.87 -7.80 7.49
C PHE A 375 23.27 -8.01 6.91
N ALA A 376 24.26 -8.14 7.79
CA ALA A 376 25.64 -8.44 7.37
C ALA A 376 25.77 -9.81 6.68
N LYS A 377 24.87 -10.76 6.96
CA LYS A 377 24.82 -12.09 6.34
C LYS A 377 23.50 -12.27 5.60
N ALA A 378 23.58 -12.70 4.33
CA ALA A 378 22.41 -12.92 3.50
C ALA A 378 21.44 -13.98 4.06
N ASP A 379 21.98 -15.00 4.74
CA ASP A 379 21.21 -16.08 5.34
C ASP A 379 20.19 -15.62 6.40
N LEU A 380 20.38 -14.44 6.99
CA LEU A 380 19.46 -13.88 7.98
C LEU A 380 18.30 -13.15 7.33
N ALA A 381 18.48 -12.59 6.13
CA ALA A 381 17.40 -11.93 5.39
C ALA A 381 16.40 -12.97 4.86
N ALA A 382 16.89 -14.12 4.40
CA ALA A 382 16.07 -15.26 3.92
C ALA A 382 15.93 -16.36 4.99
N ALA A 383 15.72 -15.99 6.25
CA ALA A 383 15.69 -16.93 7.38
C ALA A 383 14.51 -17.93 7.27
N GLN A 384 14.80 -19.18 6.89
CA GLN A 384 13.80 -20.27 6.82
C GLN A 384 13.67 -21.08 8.12
N THR A 385 14.61 -20.91 9.06
CA THR A 385 14.64 -21.67 10.33
C THR A 385 14.28 -20.76 11.50
N ALA A 386 13.53 -21.29 12.48
CA ALA A 386 13.12 -20.54 13.68
C ALA A 386 14.30 -19.86 14.41
N GLU A 387 15.46 -20.50 14.50
CA GLU A 387 16.65 -19.92 15.15
C GLU A 387 17.19 -18.68 14.42
N LYS A 388 17.20 -18.73 13.07
CA LYS A 388 17.61 -17.60 12.23
C LYS A 388 16.59 -16.47 12.28
N ASP A 389 15.30 -16.80 12.31
CA ASP A 389 14.24 -15.79 12.43
C ASP A 389 14.27 -15.08 13.79
N TRP A 390 14.47 -15.83 14.87
CA TRP A 390 14.66 -15.24 16.20
C TRP A 390 15.90 -14.32 16.26
N THR A 391 16.99 -14.75 15.60
CA THR A 391 18.20 -13.93 15.48
C THR A 391 17.95 -12.67 14.67
N ARG A 392 17.16 -12.76 13.59
CA ARG A 392 16.73 -11.62 12.76
C ARG A 392 15.95 -10.60 13.57
N GLN A 393 14.95 -11.04 14.33
CA GLN A 393 14.13 -10.17 15.19
C GLN A 393 14.93 -9.51 16.32
N SER A 394 16.05 -10.11 16.73
CA SER A 394 16.95 -9.54 17.73
C SER A 394 17.85 -8.42 17.18
N LEU A 395 17.92 -8.25 15.86
CA LEU A 395 18.71 -7.21 15.21
C LEU A 395 17.88 -5.94 14.98
N TYR A 396 18.55 -4.80 14.89
CA TYR A 396 17.89 -3.54 14.62
C TYR A 396 17.31 -3.52 13.20
N ALA A 397 16.00 -3.40 13.11
CA ALA A 397 15.24 -3.44 11.86
C ALA A 397 15.30 -2.13 11.04
N GLY A 398 15.82 -1.06 11.63
CA GLY A 398 15.76 0.29 11.09
C GLY A 398 14.72 1.16 11.81
N PRO A 399 14.69 2.48 11.54
CA PRO A 399 13.59 3.33 11.98
C PRO A 399 12.33 3.05 11.13
N PRO A 400 11.13 3.46 11.59
CA PRO A 400 9.95 3.47 10.74
C PRO A 400 10.23 4.21 9.43
N PHE A 401 9.87 3.62 8.28
CA PHE A 401 10.24 4.18 6.97
C PHE A 401 9.68 5.60 6.76
N GLU A 402 8.48 5.88 7.25
CA GLU A 402 7.84 7.20 7.22
C GLU A 402 8.64 8.29 7.93
N ASN A 403 9.48 7.92 8.91
CA ASN A 403 10.32 8.86 9.65
C ASN A 403 11.65 9.15 8.93
N LEU A 404 11.95 8.48 7.82
CA LEU A 404 13.11 8.79 7.00
C LEU A 404 12.89 10.09 6.24
N ASP A 405 13.99 10.73 5.84
CA ASP A 405 13.97 11.88 4.95
C ASP A 405 13.27 11.54 3.61
N GLU A 406 12.45 12.45 3.08
CA GLU A 406 11.62 12.18 1.90
C GLU A 406 12.44 11.93 0.62
N ASP A 407 13.59 12.61 0.45
CA ASP A 407 14.49 12.34 -0.68
C ASP A 407 15.08 10.92 -0.54
N LEU A 408 15.39 10.48 0.69
CA LEU A 408 15.85 9.10 0.96
C LEU A 408 14.74 8.07 0.67
N GLN A 409 13.49 8.34 1.06
CA GLN A 409 12.35 7.47 0.75
C GLN A 409 12.18 7.32 -0.77
N SER A 410 12.19 8.45 -1.50
CA SER A 410 12.09 8.47 -2.97
C SER A 410 13.24 7.70 -3.64
N LEU A 411 14.45 7.78 -3.08
CA LEU A 411 15.60 7.02 -3.58
C LEU A 411 15.45 5.51 -3.32
N TRP A 412 14.83 5.09 -2.22
CA TRP A 412 14.52 3.69 -1.97
C TRP A 412 13.50 3.14 -2.96
N GLU A 413 12.43 3.88 -3.23
CA GLU A 413 11.43 3.52 -4.24
C GLU A 413 12.06 3.37 -5.63
N ARG A 414 12.86 4.35 -6.04
CA ARG A 414 13.61 4.27 -7.30
C ARG A 414 14.60 3.11 -7.32
N TYR A 415 15.28 2.84 -6.20
CA TYR A 415 16.25 1.76 -6.08
C TYR A 415 15.62 0.38 -6.31
N ILE A 416 14.40 0.15 -5.83
CA ILE A 416 13.67 -1.11 -6.08
C ILE A 416 13.04 -1.12 -7.48
N GLU A 417 12.60 0.02 -7.99
CA GLU A 417 12.02 0.14 -9.34
C GLU A 417 13.05 -0.17 -10.44
N ASP A 418 14.27 0.35 -10.33
CA ASP A 418 15.38 0.07 -11.25
C ASP A 418 15.74 -1.44 -11.28
N ARG A 419 15.38 -2.17 -10.23
CA ARG A 419 15.53 -3.62 -10.09
C ARG A 419 14.31 -4.40 -10.55
N GLY A 420 13.31 -3.74 -11.15
CA GLY A 420 12.09 -4.33 -11.68
C GLY A 420 11.06 -4.70 -10.62
N ILE A 421 11.12 -4.09 -9.43
CA ILE A 421 10.02 -4.06 -8.47
C ILE A 421 9.19 -2.81 -8.79
N ASN A 422 8.29 -2.94 -9.77
CA ASN A 422 7.58 -1.83 -10.39
C ASN A 422 6.06 -2.03 -10.36
N ALA A 423 5.30 -1.07 -10.89
CA ALA A 423 3.83 -1.13 -10.92
C ALA A 423 3.25 -2.37 -11.65
N GLU A 424 3.98 -2.91 -12.64
CA GLU A 424 3.59 -4.15 -13.32
C GLU A 424 3.66 -5.35 -12.37
N LEU A 425 4.76 -5.48 -11.63
CA LEU A 425 4.90 -6.52 -10.61
C LEU A 425 3.87 -6.34 -9.48
N ALA A 426 3.64 -5.10 -9.03
CA ALA A 426 2.64 -4.79 -8.01
C ALA A 426 1.21 -5.15 -8.44
N THR A 427 0.91 -5.05 -9.74
CA THR A 427 -0.41 -5.47 -10.26
C THR A 427 -0.51 -6.99 -10.38
N MET A 428 0.61 -7.65 -10.72
CA MET A 428 0.66 -9.10 -10.92
C MET A 428 0.57 -9.90 -9.61
N ILE A 429 1.16 -9.40 -8.52
CA ILE A 429 1.22 -10.14 -7.24
C ILE A 429 -0.17 -10.53 -6.71
N PRO A 430 -1.16 -9.63 -6.59
CA PRO A 430 -2.51 -10.01 -6.17
C PRO A 430 -3.16 -11.04 -7.10
N ASP A 431 -3.01 -10.88 -8.42
CA ASP A 431 -3.52 -11.84 -9.40
C ASP A 431 -2.86 -13.23 -9.23
N TYR A 432 -1.56 -13.27 -8.94
CA TYR A 432 -0.85 -14.52 -8.63
C TYR A 432 -1.40 -15.18 -7.38
N ILE A 433 -1.61 -14.41 -6.31
CA ILE A 433 -2.13 -14.93 -5.05
C ILE A 433 -3.50 -15.58 -5.26
N SER A 434 -4.43 -14.90 -5.94
CA SER A 434 -5.76 -15.47 -6.25
C SER A 434 -5.66 -16.75 -7.09
N VAL A 435 -4.74 -16.78 -8.08
CA VAL A 435 -4.52 -17.98 -8.89
C VAL A 435 -3.95 -19.15 -8.08
N LYS A 436 -3.03 -18.88 -7.15
CA LYS A 436 -2.47 -19.93 -6.29
C LYS A 436 -3.49 -20.40 -5.26
N GLU A 437 -4.22 -19.49 -4.63
CA GLU A 437 -5.28 -19.80 -3.67
C GLU A 437 -6.29 -20.79 -4.26
N GLN A 438 -6.82 -20.50 -5.45
CA GLN A 438 -7.79 -21.39 -6.10
C GLN A 438 -7.23 -22.80 -6.35
N LYS A 439 -5.94 -22.90 -6.73
CA LYS A 439 -5.28 -24.19 -6.93
C LYS A 439 -5.10 -24.95 -5.62
N GLU A 440 -4.67 -24.27 -4.57
CA GLU A 440 -4.49 -24.89 -3.26
C GLU A 440 -5.84 -25.27 -2.62
N TYR A 441 -6.90 -24.49 -2.86
CA TYR A 441 -8.26 -24.82 -2.42
C TYR A 441 -8.79 -26.09 -3.09
N LEU A 442 -8.66 -26.20 -4.42
CA LEU A 442 -9.03 -27.43 -5.15
C LEU A 442 -8.25 -28.64 -4.63
N ARG A 443 -6.95 -28.47 -4.38
CA ARG A 443 -6.10 -29.53 -3.83
C ARG A 443 -6.53 -29.90 -2.40
N TRP A 444 -6.85 -28.91 -1.57
CA TRP A 444 -7.34 -29.12 -0.22
C TRP A 444 -8.65 -29.92 -0.23
N LEU A 445 -9.63 -29.52 -1.06
CA LEU A 445 -10.88 -30.25 -1.23
C LEU A 445 -10.63 -31.71 -1.65
N GLU A 446 -9.71 -31.93 -2.59
CA GLU A 446 -9.36 -33.28 -3.04
C GLU A 446 -8.68 -34.11 -1.94
N ASN A 447 -7.76 -33.53 -1.19
CA ASN A 447 -7.10 -34.18 -0.07
C ASN A 447 -8.08 -34.52 1.07
N VAL A 448 -8.98 -33.59 1.42
CA VAL A 448 -9.99 -33.79 2.46
C VAL A 448 -11.00 -34.85 2.02
N LYS A 449 -11.45 -34.80 0.75
CA LYS A 449 -12.30 -35.85 0.19
C LYS A 449 -11.64 -37.22 0.29
N ASN A 450 -10.37 -37.33 -0.11
CA ASN A 450 -9.62 -38.58 -0.04
C ASN A 450 -9.43 -39.07 1.40
N PHE A 451 -9.29 -38.15 2.36
CA PHE A 451 -9.18 -38.47 3.77
C PHE A 451 -10.50 -38.98 4.37
N VAL A 452 -11.63 -38.32 4.07
CA VAL A 452 -12.96 -38.73 4.56
C VAL A 452 -13.44 -40.01 3.87
N GLY A 453 -12.98 -40.26 2.63
CA GLY A 453 -13.33 -41.43 1.84
C GLY A 453 -12.42 -42.65 2.03
N ALA A 454 -11.35 -42.53 2.81
CA ALA A 454 -10.45 -43.62 3.20
C ALA A 454 -10.96 -44.34 4.44
#